data_AF-A0A7K4DPE8-F1
#
_entry.id   AF-A0A7K4DPE8-F1
#
_cell.length_a   1.000
_cell.length_b   1.000
_cell.length_c   1.000
_cell.angle_alpha   90.00
_cell.angle_beta   90.00
_cell.angle_gamma   90.00
#
_symmetry.space_group_name_H-M   'P 1'
#
loop_
_entity.id
_entity.type
_entity.pdbx_description
1 polymer ?
#
loop_
_entity_poly.entity_id
_entity_poly.type
_entity_poly.pdbx_seq_one_letter_code
_entity_poly.pdbx_strand_id
1 'polypeptide(L)'
;EYHKYLPEYININGIVVNQATFLQLLTQTTLKINNNDNTPLNLTNTKTPTTGTETTTPGTLTKNEYLQLAQNILTYINTNKKAPATITSSLGNIKFQSALYMYCRVLNNYRDNGVLPLLVTVRPWSTSNIPIRDEFFTIQQITKTAIEVKTFLEGNKYLPEYITVNGVVMNQSQFIYLITTATIHINTGDTSLISLINANKPGTGSETIAGGIILQNEYITLAKNIKNYIENNKKAPSLVSTSLGQMSYQATLYMYCRILNQYNSFKDLPSMVNVKPWKMSNIPIYDTISFTISQITQSAVDVKNFVVGNAYYPELITVNGVLVNQAQFLQLLATATIKLNNKDNTVIYLQNGIVPSSDRNVIAAGTLVLSKYVELAGNINTYFINHDQEGPSKMSSSVGEINFLTLLYTYCRVLSSYQNNALPVSVVLYKPVYITSDNIYDSATDQNRMKTLVSILRNAGADAYGYGIGPDTQNAVLRNSSVQQGALVVDIYGGACAGTIYAMIGSYYQGIKGAREVYSIWISPPAWNITDLPTKATNCGVNFLPRAHDDTFSKYLPDWGYNLKGEATDGLKNPDLFLNSHGFNFLVTIGDLQYMAAKILFEAKS
;
A
#
# COMPACT_ATOMS: atom_id res chain seq x y z
N GLU A 1 42.38 -20.15 -9.71
CA GLU A 1 42.82 -18.79 -10.10
C GLU A 1 44.18 -18.43 -9.49
N TYR A 2 44.32 -18.44 -8.16
CA TYR A 2 45.57 -18.09 -7.44
C TYR A 2 46.83 -18.78 -8.00
N HIS A 3 46.80 -20.10 -8.18
CA HIS A 3 47.96 -20.86 -8.64
C HIS A 3 48.17 -20.88 -10.17
N LYS A 4 47.21 -20.38 -10.96
CA LYS A 4 47.25 -20.35 -12.44
C LYS A 4 47.51 -21.70 -13.15
N TYR A 5 47.26 -22.83 -12.49
CA TYR A 5 47.21 -24.16 -13.09
C TYR A 5 45.91 -24.89 -12.72
N LEU A 6 45.52 -25.90 -13.53
CA LEU A 6 44.39 -26.78 -13.23
C LEU A 6 44.87 -27.95 -12.37
N PRO A 7 44.14 -28.34 -11.31
CA PRO A 7 44.51 -29.49 -10.50
C PRO A 7 44.41 -30.77 -11.33
N GLU A 8 45.34 -31.70 -11.15
CA GLU A 8 45.35 -32.98 -11.87
C GLU A 8 44.11 -33.83 -11.52
N TYR A 9 43.72 -33.80 -10.24
CA TYR A 9 42.55 -34.49 -9.70
C TYR A 9 41.65 -33.52 -8.93
N ILE A 10 40.34 -33.75 -9.03
CA ILE A 10 39.29 -32.95 -8.38
C ILE A 10 38.51 -33.87 -7.43
N ASN A 11 38.27 -33.41 -6.20
CA ASN A 11 37.42 -34.13 -5.25
C ASN A 11 35.98 -33.60 -5.35
N ILE A 12 35.04 -34.52 -5.59
CA ILE A 12 33.60 -34.24 -5.61
C ILE A 12 32.95 -35.20 -4.62
N ASN A 13 32.52 -34.67 -3.48
CA ASN A 13 31.85 -35.43 -2.43
C ASN A 13 32.62 -36.70 -1.99
N GLY A 14 33.94 -36.58 -1.81
CA GLY A 14 34.82 -37.70 -1.43
C GLY A 14 35.31 -38.55 -2.60
N ILE A 15 34.78 -38.35 -3.82
CA ILE A 15 35.20 -39.08 -5.03
C ILE A 15 36.25 -38.27 -5.77
N VAL A 16 37.40 -38.89 -6.04
CA VAL A 16 38.49 -38.28 -6.79
C VAL A 16 38.29 -38.56 -8.29
N VAL A 17 38.21 -37.50 -9.10
CA VAL A 17 38.05 -37.57 -10.55
C VAL A 17 39.17 -36.83 -11.28
N ASN A 18 39.48 -37.26 -12.50
CA ASN A 18 40.41 -36.52 -13.36
C ASN A 18 39.72 -35.31 -14.02
N GLN A 19 40.51 -34.41 -14.62
CA GLN A 19 40.01 -33.20 -15.29
C GLN A 19 38.97 -33.48 -16.40
N ALA A 20 39.11 -34.58 -17.14
CA ALA A 20 38.23 -34.90 -18.27
C ALA A 20 36.85 -35.38 -17.82
N THR A 21 36.83 -36.21 -16.78
CA THR A 21 35.59 -36.62 -16.09
C THR A 21 34.92 -35.40 -15.47
N PHE A 22 35.70 -34.47 -14.92
CA PHE A 22 35.13 -33.23 -14.40
C PHE A 22 34.50 -32.34 -15.50
N LEU A 23 35.16 -32.17 -16.66
CA LEU A 23 34.55 -31.44 -17.80
C LEU A 23 33.22 -32.07 -18.25
N GLN A 24 33.15 -33.40 -18.29
CA GLN A 24 31.91 -34.13 -18.59
C GLN A 24 30.81 -33.79 -17.58
N LEU A 25 31.11 -33.84 -16.28
CA LEU A 25 30.16 -33.48 -15.23
C LEU A 25 29.70 -32.02 -15.32
N LEU A 26 30.61 -31.08 -15.58
CA LEU A 26 30.28 -29.64 -15.69
C LEU A 26 29.34 -29.37 -16.88
N THR A 27 29.65 -29.94 -18.04
CA THR A 27 28.84 -29.77 -19.26
C THR A 27 27.46 -30.43 -19.12
N GLN A 28 27.39 -31.63 -18.54
CA GLN A 28 26.12 -32.30 -18.26
C GLN A 28 25.27 -31.53 -17.24
N THR A 29 25.89 -31.05 -16.15
CA THR A 29 25.21 -30.21 -15.16
C THR A 29 24.66 -28.94 -15.80
N THR A 30 25.43 -28.28 -16.67
CA THR A 30 25.01 -27.04 -17.35
C THR A 30 23.75 -27.27 -18.19
N LEU A 31 23.69 -28.38 -18.95
CA LEU A 31 22.51 -28.73 -19.75
C LEU A 31 21.31 -29.13 -18.88
N LYS A 32 21.54 -29.89 -17.81
CA LYS A 32 20.49 -30.28 -16.85
C LYS A 32 19.85 -29.07 -16.19
N ILE A 33 20.66 -28.12 -15.72
CA ILE A 33 20.17 -26.85 -15.18
C ILE A 33 19.31 -26.12 -16.21
N ASN A 34 19.76 -26.03 -17.46
CA ASN A 34 18.99 -25.36 -18.51
C ASN A 34 17.62 -26.02 -18.75
N ASN A 35 17.54 -27.34 -18.58
CA ASN A 35 16.34 -28.14 -18.82
C ASN A 35 15.50 -28.36 -17.55
N ASN A 36 15.85 -27.75 -16.41
CA ASN A 36 15.26 -28.01 -15.10
C ASN A 36 15.25 -29.51 -14.71
N ASP A 37 16.26 -30.25 -15.16
CA ASP A 37 16.41 -31.69 -14.87
C ASP A 37 17.23 -31.90 -13.60
N ASN A 38 16.56 -32.32 -12.52
CA ASN A 38 17.17 -32.58 -11.22
C ASN A 38 17.57 -34.06 -11.02
N THR A 39 17.51 -34.89 -12.06
CA THR A 39 17.92 -36.30 -11.92
C THR A 39 19.41 -36.42 -11.59
N PRO A 40 19.83 -37.47 -10.84
CA PRO A 40 21.24 -37.68 -10.53
C PRO A 40 22.15 -37.78 -11.77
N LEU A 41 23.41 -37.38 -11.62
CA LEU A 41 24.44 -37.54 -12.65
C LEU A 41 25.12 -38.90 -12.48
N ASN A 42 25.26 -39.64 -13.57
CA ASN A 42 26.08 -40.85 -13.59
C ASN A 42 27.53 -40.46 -13.86
N LEU A 43 28.43 -40.87 -12.96
CA LEU A 43 29.86 -40.66 -13.12
C LEU A 43 30.40 -41.62 -14.18
N THR A 44 30.96 -41.08 -15.26
CA THR A 44 31.60 -41.87 -16.32
C THR A 44 33.08 -41.57 -16.38
N ASN A 45 33.90 -42.59 -16.15
CA ASN A 45 35.36 -42.48 -16.25
C ASN A 45 35.76 -42.08 -17.67
N THR A 46 36.15 -40.81 -17.82
CA THR A 46 36.52 -40.22 -19.11
C THR A 46 38.03 -40.08 -19.19
N LYS A 47 38.64 -40.58 -20.27
CA LYS A 47 40.09 -40.44 -20.49
C LYS A 47 40.47 -38.99 -20.77
N THR A 48 41.63 -38.57 -20.28
CA THR A 48 42.20 -37.25 -20.59
C THR A 48 42.58 -37.13 -22.07
N PRO A 49 42.47 -35.92 -22.67
CA PRO A 49 42.86 -35.71 -24.05
C PRO A 49 44.38 -35.78 -24.25
N THR A 50 44.81 -35.91 -25.50
CA THR A 50 46.19 -35.56 -25.90
C THR A 50 46.31 -34.04 -26.04
N THR A 51 47.52 -33.51 -26.27
CA THR A 51 47.72 -32.09 -26.54
C THR A 51 46.93 -31.63 -27.76
N GLY A 52 46.26 -30.48 -27.65
CA GLY A 52 45.50 -29.86 -28.73
C GLY A 52 46.00 -28.44 -29.05
N THR A 53 45.63 -27.93 -30.21
CA THR A 53 45.98 -26.57 -30.69
C THR A 53 44.86 -25.57 -30.43
N GLU A 54 45.17 -24.37 -29.97
CA GLU A 54 44.16 -23.34 -29.72
C GLU A 54 44.21 -22.23 -30.76
N THR A 55 43.06 -21.90 -31.35
CA THR A 55 42.88 -20.76 -32.29
C THR A 55 41.84 -19.76 -31.80
N THR A 56 41.46 -19.85 -30.52
CA THR A 56 40.44 -19.00 -29.89
C THR A 56 40.79 -17.52 -29.97
N THR A 57 39.91 -16.72 -30.57
CA THR A 57 39.95 -15.25 -30.48
C THR A 57 39.21 -14.81 -29.20
N PRO A 58 39.77 -13.92 -28.37
CA PRO A 58 39.06 -13.39 -27.20
C PRO A 58 37.69 -12.81 -27.56
N GLY A 59 36.65 -13.26 -26.88
CA GLY A 59 35.27 -12.85 -27.15
C GLY A 59 34.29 -13.39 -26.14
N THR A 60 33.00 -13.34 -26.45
CA THR A 60 31.93 -13.91 -25.61
C THR A 60 31.13 -14.95 -26.39
N LEU A 61 30.66 -15.99 -25.69
CA LEU A 61 29.64 -16.90 -26.18
C LEU A 61 28.30 -16.59 -25.48
N THR A 62 27.22 -16.57 -26.24
CA THR A 62 25.86 -16.52 -25.71
C THR A 62 25.47 -17.81 -24.99
N LYS A 63 24.41 -17.75 -24.18
CA LYS A 63 23.80 -18.92 -23.54
C LYS A 63 23.56 -20.06 -24.52
N ASN A 64 22.97 -19.77 -25.67
CA ASN A 64 22.71 -20.79 -26.67
C ASN A 64 24.00 -21.39 -27.23
N GLU A 65 25.02 -20.57 -27.50
CA GLU A 65 26.31 -21.05 -28.03
C GLU A 65 27.06 -21.93 -27.04
N TYR A 66 27.18 -21.56 -25.76
CA TYR A 66 27.89 -22.42 -24.81
C TYR A 66 27.06 -23.65 -24.40
N LEU A 67 25.73 -23.62 -24.49
CA LEU A 67 24.91 -24.83 -24.33
C LEU A 67 25.11 -25.79 -25.50
N GLN A 68 25.13 -25.28 -26.72
CA GLN A 68 25.45 -26.09 -27.91
C GLN A 68 26.87 -26.68 -27.82
N LEU A 69 27.84 -25.88 -27.35
CA LEU A 69 29.20 -26.37 -27.12
C LEU A 69 29.24 -27.48 -26.05
N ALA A 70 28.42 -27.38 -25.01
CA ALA A 70 28.33 -28.41 -23.96
C ALA A 70 27.80 -29.72 -24.53
N GLN A 71 26.77 -29.64 -25.37
CA GLN A 71 26.20 -30.79 -26.06
C GLN A 71 27.22 -31.44 -27.01
N ASN A 72 28.01 -30.63 -27.74
CA ASN A 72 29.05 -31.13 -28.64
C ASN A 72 30.16 -31.87 -27.85
N ILE A 73 30.58 -31.31 -26.71
CA ILE A 73 31.57 -31.93 -25.82
C ILE A 73 31.06 -33.28 -25.29
N LEU A 74 29.82 -33.34 -24.80
CA LEU A 74 29.24 -34.59 -24.31
C LEU A 74 29.08 -35.64 -25.40
N THR A 75 28.66 -35.23 -26.60
CA THR A 75 28.54 -36.13 -27.76
C THR A 75 29.90 -36.74 -28.12
N TYR A 76 30.96 -35.92 -28.13
CA TYR A 76 32.32 -36.37 -28.35
C TYR A 76 32.77 -37.37 -27.27
N ILE A 77 32.55 -37.04 -25.99
CA ILE A 77 32.93 -37.88 -24.85
C ILE A 77 32.19 -39.22 -24.89
N ASN A 78 30.89 -39.22 -25.16
CA ASN A 78 30.08 -40.43 -25.23
C ASN A 78 30.55 -41.39 -26.34
N THR A 79 30.97 -40.83 -27.47
CA THR A 79 31.46 -41.58 -28.64
C THR A 79 32.87 -42.12 -28.40
N ASN A 80 33.78 -41.29 -27.89
CA ASN A 80 35.22 -41.60 -27.85
C ASN A 80 35.72 -42.10 -26.48
N LYS A 81 34.88 -42.04 -25.44
CA LYS A 81 35.24 -42.31 -24.03
C LYS A 81 36.46 -41.51 -23.53
N LYS A 82 36.70 -40.36 -24.15
CA LYS A 82 37.84 -39.45 -23.94
C LYS A 82 37.36 -38.01 -24.18
N ALA A 83 37.85 -37.05 -23.39
CA ALA A 83 37.55 -35.64 -23.62
C ALA A 83 38.20 -35.14 -24.93
N PRO A 84 37.60 -34.14 -25.59
CA PRO A 84 38.20 -33.52 -26.76
C PRO A 84 39.48 -32.75 -26.37
N ALA A 85 40.53 -32.86 -27.19
CA ALA A 85 41.71 -32.02 -27.04
C ALA A 85 41.39 -30.55 -27.38
N THR A 86 40.50 -30.37 -28.36
CA THR A 86 39.98 -29.09 -28.84
C THR A 86 38.51 -29.25 -29.26
N ILE A 87 37.74 -28.18 -29.13
CA ILE A 87 36.35 -28.11 -29.57
C ILE A 87 36.13 -26.82 -30.37
N THR A 88 35.44 -26.92 -31.51
CA THR A 88 35.19 -25.79 -32.40
C THR A 88 34.02 -24.94 -31.90
N SER A 89 34.17 -23.61 -31.98
CA SER A 89 33.16 -22.61 -31.62
C SER A 89 33.16 -21.45 -32.62
N SER A 90 32.24 -20.50 -32.47
CA SER A 90 32.22 -19.23 -33.21
C SER A 90 33.47 -18.36 -32.96
N LEU A 91 34.20 -18.60 -31.88
CA LEU A 91 35.44 -17.91 -31.52
C LEU A 91 36.71 -18.62 -32.00
N GLY A 92 36.59 -19.74 -32.73
CA GLY A 92 37.71 -20.61 -33.12
C GLY A 92 37.79 -21.90 -32.29
N ASN A 93 38.92 -22.61 -32.37
CA ASN A 93 39.12 -23.87 -31.67
C ASN A 93 39.56 -23.63 -30.23
N ILE A 94 38.64 -23.92 -29.28
CA ILE A 94 38.84 -23.83 -27.84
C ILE A 94 39.54 -25.10 -27.38
N LYS A 95 40.72 -25.00 -26.77
CA LYS A 95 41.40 -26.20 -26.22
C LYS A 95 40.78 -26.64 -24.90
N PHE A 96 41.06 -27.90 -24.53
CA PHE A 96 40.52 -28.55 -23.34
C PHE A 96 40.54 -27.69 -22.06
N GLN A 97 41.68 -27.08 -21.72
CA GLN A 97 41.83 -26.29 -20.49
C GLN A 97 40.92 -25.04 -20.49
N SER A 98 40.78 -24.38 -21.65
CA SER A 98 39.93 -23.21 -21.82
C SER A 98 38.46 -23.59 -21.66
N ALA A 99 38.03 -24.70 -22.26
CA ALA A 99 36.66 -25.22 -22.12
C ALA A 99 36.36 -25.62 -20.67
N LEU A 100 37.27 -26.36 -20.02
CA LEU A 100 37.12 -26.77 -18.62
C LEU A 100 36.95 -25.57 -17.71
N TYR A 101 37.85 -24.59 -17.83
CA TYR A 101 37.77 -23.39 -17.01
C TYR A 101 36.53 -22.55 -17.30
N MET A 102 36.11 -22.44 -18.56
CA MET A 102 34.88 -21.75 -18.94
C MET A 102 33.66 -22.34 -18.23
N TYR A 103 33.46 -23.67 -18.26
CA TYR A 103 32.31 -24.29 -17.59
C TYR A 103 32.38 -24.24 -16.07
N CYS A 104 33.58 -24.25 -15.47
CA CYS A 104 33.72 -23.93 -14.05
C CYS A 104 33.14 -22.54 -13.73
N ARG A 105 33.46 -21.52 -14.55
CA ARG A 105 32.94 -20.17 -14.35
C ARG A 105 31.43 -20.08 -14.60
N VAL A 106 30.90 -20.78 -15.61
CA VAL A 106 29.45 -20.85 -15.89
C VAL A 106 28.69 -21.36 -14.67
N LEU A 107 29.12 -22.48 -14.08
CA LEU A 107 28.43 -23.04 -12.91
C LEU A 107 28.68 -22.26 -11.63
N ASN A 108 29.84 -21.61 -11.48
CA ASN A 108 30.04 -20.68 -10.36
C ASN A 108 29.09 -19.47 -10.45
N ASN A 109 28.88 -18.93 -11.66
CA ASN A 109 27.91 -17.86 -11.87
C ASN A 109 26.47 -18.30 -11.53
N TYR A 110 26.07 -19.51 -11.94
CA TYR A 110 24.79 -20.08 -11.55
C TYR A 110 24.63 -20.24 -10.04
N ARG A 111 25.66 -20.72 -9.34
CA ARG A 111 25.64 -20.83 -7.87
C ARG A 111 25.36 -19.49 -7.20
N ASP A 112 25.99 -18.43 -7.68
CA ASP A 112 25.93 -17.11 -7.04
C ASP A 112 24.65 -16.33 -7.39
N ASN A 113 24.03 -16.60 -8.55
CA ASN A 113 22.89 -15.82 -9.07
C ASN A 113 21.60 -16.63 -9.25
N GLY A 114 21.63 -17.95 -9.14
CA GLY A 114 20.48 -18.85 -9.37
C GLY A 114 20.05 -18.99 -10.83
N VAL A 115 20.75 -18.35 -11.78
CA VAL A 115 20.46 -18.39 -13.22
C VAL A 115 21.73 -18.59 -14.03
N LEU A 116 21.63 -19.34 -15.12
CA LEU A 116 22.76 -19.52 -16.05
C LEU A 116 23.10 -18.19 -16.73
N PRO A 117 24.38 -17.84 -16.90
CA PRO A 117 24.80 -16.56 -17.46
C PRO A 117 24.34 -16.41 -18.91
N LEU A 118 23.88 -15.22 -19.30
CA LEU A 118 23.47 -14.95 -20.69
C LEU A 118 24.65 -14.88 -21.66
N LEU A 119 25.82 -14.49 -21.16
CA LEU A 119 27.09 -14.41 -21.89
C LEU A 119 28.21 -15.02 -21.03
N VAL A 120 29.22 -15.61 -21.67
CA VAL A 120 30.45 -16.05 -21.00
C VAL A 120 31.67 -15.60 -21.82
N THR A 121 32.62 -14.94 -21.16
CA THR A 121 33.89 -14.55 -21.80
C THR A 121 34.77 -15.78 -22.04
N VAL A 122 35.36 -15.87 -23.23
CA VAL A 122 36.31 -16.93 -23.58
C VAL A 122 37.61 -16.28 -24.01
N ARG A 123 38.71 -16.73 -23.43
CA ARG A 123 40.08 -16.35 -23.81
C ARG A 123 40.94 -17.61 -23.88
N PRO A 124 42.00 -17.64 -24.71
CA PRO A 124 42.97 -18.72 -24.69
C PRO A 124 43.52 -18.98 -23.30
N TRP A 125 43.69 -20.24 -22.91
CA TRP A 125 44.27 -20.55 -21.62
C TRP A 125 45.77 -20.22 -21.62
N SER A 126 46.12 -19.19 -20.85
CA SER A 126 47.47 -18.74 -20.56
C SER A 126 47.53 -18.18 -19.15
N THR A 127 48.71 -18.16 -18.53
CA THR A 127 48.92 -17.54 -17.21
C THR A 127 48.68 -16.03 -17.22
N SER A 128 48.77 -15.37 -18.40
CA SER A 128 48.46 -13.95 -18.59
C SER A 128 46.96 -13.65 -18.63
N ASN A 129 46.13 -14.60 -19.05
CA ASN A 129 44.67 -14.43 -19.12
C ASN A 129 43.95 -14.83 -17.82
N ILE A 130 44.65 -15.43 -16.84
CA ILE A 130 44.04 -15.90 -15.58
C ILE A 130 44.24 -14.85 -14.47
N PRO A 131 43.16 -14.41 -13.80
CA PRO A 131 41.78 -14.87 -13.97
C PRO A 131 41.03 -14.24 -15.16
N ILE A 132 40.20 -15.03 -15.85
CA ILE A 132 39.23 -14.50 -16.82
C ILE A 132 38.01 -14.02 -16.04
N ARG A 133 37.67 -12.74 -16.19
CA ARG A 133 36.49 -12.10 -15.59
C ARG A 133 35.46 -11.75 -16.67
N ASP A 134 34.19 -11.88 -16.33
CA ASP A 134 33.10 -11.41 -17.17
C ASP A 134 32.82 -9.95 -16.80
N GLU A 135 33.01 -9.04 -17.75
CA GLU A 135 32.89 -7.59 -17.55
C GLU A 135 31.51 -7.09 -17.97
N PHE A 136 30.47 -7.85 -17.67
CA PHE A 136 29.07 -7.51 -17.93
C PHE A 136 28.20 -7.99 -16.77
N PHE A 137 27.21 -7.21 -16.40
CA PHE A 137 26.47 -7.40 -15.14
C PHE A 137 24.96 -7.31 -15.33
N THR A 138 24.23 -8.03 -14.49
CA THR A 138 22.78 -7.87 -14.39
C THR A 138 22.42 -6.66 -13.52
N ILE A 139 21.19 -6.15 -13.67
CA ILE A 139 20.64 -5.11 -12.78
C ILE A 139 20.73 -5.56 -11.32
N GLN A 140 20.42 -6.83 -11.03
CA GLN A 140 20.45 -7.37 -9.68
C GLN A 140 21.85 -7.36 -9.06
N GLN A 141 22.89 -7.71 -9.83
CA GLN A 141 24.28 -7.65 -9.36
C GLN A 141 24.70 -6.21 -9.04
N ILE A 142 24.34 -5.26 -9.92
CA ILE A 142 24.64 -3.84 -9.73
C ILE A 142 23.89 -3.29 -8.51
N THR A 143 22.59 -3.61 -8.37
CA THR A 143 21.76 -3.19 -7.25
C THR A 143 22.29 -3.74 -5.93
N LYS A 144 22.71 -5.01 -5.88
CA LYS A 144 23.33 -5.59 -4.69
C LYS A 144 24.57 -4.80 -4.27
N THR A 145 25.50 -4.56 -5.20
CA THR A 145 26.71 -3.77 -4.90
C THR A 145 26.37 -2.31 -4.53
N ALA A 146 25.34 -1.72 -5.12
CA ALA A 146 24.90 -0.36 -4.78
C ALA A 146 24.42 -0.26 -3.32
N ILE A 147 23.72 -1.27 -2.82
CA ILE A 147 23.31 -1.39 -1.42
C ILE A 147 24.54 -1.52 -0.51
N GLU A 148 25.51 -2.35 -0.89
CA GLU A 148 26.78 -2.51 -0.14
C GLU A 148 27.56 -1.19 -0.06
N VAL A 149 27.68 -0.47 -1.18
CA VAL A 149 28.36 0.85 -1.24
C VAL A 149 27.63 1.91 -0.41
N LYS A 150 26.29 1.94 -0.47
CA LYS A 150 25.46 2.79 0.40
C LYS A 150 25.77 2.52 1.87
N THR A 151 25.66 1.26 2.30
CA THR A 151 25.87 0.87 3.70
C THR A 151 27.30 1.18 4.17
N PHE A 152 28.29 0.89 3.32
CA PHE A 152 29.68 1.24 3.60
C PHE A 152 29.85 2.75 3.81
N LEU A 153 29.34 3.58 2.89
CA LEU A 153 29.42 5.03 2.99
C LEU A 153 28.70 5.55 4.23
N GLU A 154 27.53 5.01 4.55
CA GLU A 154 26.74 5.46 5.71
C GLU A 154 27.42 5.13 7.04
N GLY A 155 28.12 3.99 7.14
CA GLY A 155 28.91 3.63 8.31
C GLY A 155 30.23 4.38 8.42
N ASN A 156 30.95 4.55 7.30
CA ASN A 156 32.33 5.06 7.28
C ASN A 156 32.46 6.55 6.94
N LYS A 157 31.40 7.16 6.38
CA LYS A 157 31.34 8.56 5.94
C LYS A 157 32.30 8.95 4.80
N TYR A 158 32.87 7.98 4.09
CA TYR A 158 33.62 8.17 2.86
C TYR A 158 33.28 7.09 1.82
N LEU A 159 33.52 7.37 0.54
CA LEU A 159 33.29 6.42 -0.54
C LEU A 159 34.44 5.42 -0.67
N PRO A 160 34.16 4.14 -0.97
CA PRO A 160 35.21 3.17 -1.24
C PRO A 160 36.03 3.60 -2.46
N GLU A 161 37.36 3.44 -2.40
CA GLU A 161 38.25 3.77 -3.54
C GLU A 161 38.01 2.82 -4.73
N TYR A 162 37.81 1.54 -4.42
CA TYR A 162 37.49 0.49 -5.37
C TYR A 162 36.22 -0.23 -4.96
N ILE A 163 35.42 -0.57 -5.95
CA ILE A 163 34.12 -1.23 -5.80
C ILE A 163 34.20 -2.56 -6.54
N THR A 164 33.67 -3.63 -5.95
CA THR A 164 33.68 -4.95 -6.57
C THR A 164 32.27 -5.35 -6.97
N VAL A 165 32.01 -5.48 -8.26
CA VAL A 165 30.74 -6.02 -8.77
C VAL A 165 31.03 -7.42 -9.31
N ASN A 166 30.40 -8.43 -8.72
CA ASN A 166 30.53 -9.84 -9.14
C ASN A 166 32.00 -10.29 -9.35
N GLY A 167 32.89 -9.92 -8.42
CA GLY A 167 34.32 -10.28 -8.46
C GLY A 167 35.21 -9.43 -9.39
N VAL A 168 34.65 -8.42 -10.06
CA VAL A 168 35.39 -7.45 -10.89
C VAL A 168 35.61 -6.16 -10.09
N VAL A 169 36.88 -5.83 -9.86
CA VAL A 169 37.28 -4.60 -9.17
C VAL A 169 37.25 -3.44 -10.16
N MET A 170 36.59 -2.35 -9.79
CA MET A 170 36.43 -1.16 -10.62
C MET A 170 36.51 0.12 -9.79
N ASN A 171 36.81 1.24 -10.45
CA ASN A 171 36.81 2.54 -9.80
C ASN A 171 35.41 3.19 -9.79
N GLN A 172 35.29 4.31 -9.09
CA GLN A 172 34.02 5.02 -8.90
C GLN A 172 33.38 5.51 -10.22
N SER A 173 34.16 5.94 -11.24
CA SER A 173 33.57 6.34 -12.53
C SER A 173 32.91 5.17 -13.25
N GLN A 174 33.57 4.01 -13.22
CA GLN A 174 33.05 2.78 -13.81
C GLN A 174 31.79 2.31 -13.08
N PHE A 175 31.77 2.44 -11.75
CA PHE A 175 30.58 2.10 -10.98
C PHE A 175 29.42 3.09 -11.20
N ILE A 176 29.70 4.41 -11.31
CA ILE A 176 28.69 5.42 -11.69
C ILE A 176 28.06 5.07 -13.04
N TYR A 177 28.85 4.63 -14.01
CA TYR A 177 28.34 4.16 -15.29
C TYR A 177 27.36 2.99 -15.13
N LEU A 178 27.70 1.99 -14.32
CA LEU A 178 26.83 0.84 -14.09
C LEU A 178 25.51 1.22 -13.39
N ILE A 179 25.55 1.99 -12.29
CA ILE A 179 24.34 2.33 -11.53
C ILE A 179 23.41 3.28 -12.30
N THR A 180 23.97 4.21 -13.09
CA THR A 180 23.15 5.09 -13.96
C THR A 180 22.54 4.32 -15.11
N THR A 181 23.29 3.42 -15.76
CA THR A 181 22.76 2.57 -16.82
C THR A 181 21.69 1.61 -16.29
N ALA A 182 21.90 1.00 -15.11
CA ALA A 182 20.90 0.16 -14.45
C ALA A 182 19.62 0.94 -14.14
N THR A 183 19.75 2.18 -13.64
CA THR A 183 18.59 3.04 -13.39
C THR A 183 17.80 3.35 -14.67
N ILE A 184 18.49 3.59 -15.80
CA ILE A 184 17.84 3.79 -17.11
C ILE A 184 17.13 2.50 -17.56
N HIS A 185 17.81 1.35 -17.46
CA HIS A 185 17.25 0.05 -17.85
C HIS A 185 15.98 -0.27 -17.05
N ILE A 186 15.99 -0.05 -15.73
CA ILE A 186 14.80 -0.22 -14.88
C ILE A 186 13.67 0.68 -15.38
N ASN A 187 13.95 1.97 -15.64
CA ASN A 187 12.93 2.92 -16.11
C ASN A 187 12.33 2.53 -17.47
N THR A 188 13.07 1.85 -18.34
CA THR A 188 12.59 1.44 -19.68
C THR A 188 12.14 -0.02 -19.74
N GLY A 189 12.21 -0.77 -18.63
CA GLY A 189 11.94 -2.22 -18.62
C GLY A 189 12.98 -3.05 -19.38
N ASP A 190 14.17 -2.50 -19.64
CA ASP A 190 15.26 -3.21 -20.31
C ASP A 190 15.93 -4.16 -19.32
N THR A 191 16.06 -5.44 -19.69
CA THR A 191 16.67 -6.49 -18.86
C THR A 191 18.01 -6.97 -19.41
N SER A 192 18.52 -6.33 -20.46
CA SER A 192 19.81 -6.65 -21.08
C SER A 192 20.98 -6.45 -20.12
N LEU A 193 22.05 -7.22 -20.34
CA LEU A 193 23.28 -7.11 -19.57
C LEU A 193 23.97 -5.76 -19.80
N ILE A 194 24.54 -5.20 -18.74
CA ILE A 194 25.27 -3.93 -18.78
C ILE A 194 26.77 -4.23 -18.81
N SER A 195 27.40 -4.00 -19.95
CA SER A 195 28.84 -4.14 -20.12
C SER A 195 29.61 -3.04 -19.39
N LEU A 196 30.67 -3.40 -18.68
CA LEU A 196 31.62 -2.46 -18.11
C LEU A 196 32.32 -1.69 -19.23
N ILE A 197 32.59 -0.42 -18.99
CA ILE A 197 33.46 0.38 -19.84
C ILE A 197 34.72 0.77 -19.08
N ASN A 198 35.82 0.93 -19.82
CA ASN A 198 37.03 1.49 -19.24
C ASN A 198 36.84 3.01 -19.05
N ALA A 199 37.04 3.48 -17.83
CA ALA A 199 36.93 4.89 -17.47
C ALA A 199 37.92 5.24 -16.36
N ASN A 200 38.57 6.39 -16.48
CA ASN A 200 39.48 6.94 -15.47
C ASN A 200 38.72 7.45 -14.24
N LYS A 201 39.42 7.55 -13.11
CA LYS A 201 38.88 8.13 -11.87
C LYS A 201 38.30 9.54 -12.12
N PRO A 202 37.21 9.93 -11.43
CA PRO A 202 36.61 11.24 -11.61
C PRO A 202 37.57 12.34 -11.16
N GLY A 203 37.48 13.51 -11.80
CA GLY A 203 38.19 14.70 -11.34
C GLY A 203 37.55 15.30 -10.08
N THR A 204 38.19 16.32 -9.52
CA THR A 204 37.61 17.12 -8.43
C THR A 204 36.77 18.28 -8.98
N GLY A 205 35.77 18.70 -8.21
CA GLY A 205 34.90 19.83 -8.52
C GLY A 205 34.37 20.46 -7.23
N SER A 206 34.04 21.74 -7.26
CA SER A 206 33.46 22.45 -6.13
C SER A 206 31.94 22.40 -6.21
N GLU A 207 31.31 21.71 -5.29
CA GLU A 207 29.85 21.53 -5.24
C GLU A 207 29.16 22.83 -4.81
N THR A 208 28.00 23.14 -5.43
CA THR A 208 27.18 24.31 -5.10
C THR A 208 25.71 23.98 -4.84
N ILE A 209 25.38 22.71 -4.66
CA ILE A 209 24.00 22.27 -4.42
C ILE A 209 23.46 22.81 -3.08
N ALA A 210 22.22 23.28 -3.03
CA ALA A 210 21.58 23.76 -1.79
C ALA A 210 21.01 22.63 -0.92
N GLY A 211 20.72 21.48 -1.53
CA GLY A 211 19.91 20.41 -0.95
C GLY A 211 18.41 20.62 -1.18
N GLY A 212 17.65 19.54 -1.24
CA GLY A 212 16.24 19.56 -1.63
C GLY A 212 15.81 18.25 -2.29
N ILE A 213 14.75 18.29 -3.07
CA ILE A 213 14.15 17.14 -3.75
C ILE A 213 14.54 17.15 -5.23
N ILE A 214 14.98 16.01 -5.76
CA ILE A 214 15.11 15.73 -7.20
C ILE A 214 14.02 14.72 -7.58
N LEU A 215 13.20 15.07 -8.58
CA LEU A 215 12.11 14.23 -9.07
C LEU A 215 12.61 13.14 -10.02
N GLN A 216 11.79 12.10 -10.24
CA GLN A 216 12.11 10.98 -11.12
C GLN A 216 12.50 11.36 -12.54
N ASN A 217 11.71 12.19 -13.20
CA ASN A 217 12.02 12.67 -14.54
C ASN A 217 13.39 13.38 -14.62
N GLU A 218 13.75 14.13 -13.58
CA GLU A 218 15.04 14.81 -13.49
C GLU A 218 16.17 13.81 -13.30
N TYR A 219 16.15 12.94 -12.28
CA TYR A 219 17.26 12.01 -12.07
C TYR A 219 17.40 10.98 -13.21
N ILE A 220 16.34 10.66 -13.96
CA ILE A 220 16.46 9.85 -15.18
C ILE A 220 17.18 10.61 -16.29
N THR A 221 16.90 11.90 -16.43
CA THR A 221 17.61 12.78 -17.37
C THR A 221 19.08 12.91 -16.99
N LEU A 222 19.39 13.08 -15.69
CA LEU A 222 20.75 13.10 -15.18
C LEU A 222 21.48 11.78 -15.49
N ALA A 223 20.82 10.62 -15.30
CA ALA A 223 21.43 9.32 -15.55
C ALA A 223 21.86 9.18 -17.02
N LYS A 224 21.00 9.60 -17.96
CA LYS A 224 21.29 9.60 -19.39
C LYS A 224 22.48 10.51 -19.72
N ASN A 225 22.50 11.72 -19.17
CA ASN A 225 23.59 12.67 -19.39
C ASN A 225 24.93 12.17 -18.84
N ILE A 226 24.92 11.59 -17.63
CA ILE A 226 26.11 11.01 -17.00
C ILE A 226 26.63 9.82 -17.81
N LYS A 227 25.75 8.88 -18.21
CA LYS A 227 26.10 7.74 -19.06
C LYS A 227 26.80 8.20 -20.35
N ASN A 228 26.16 9.11 -21.07
CA ASN A 228 26.70 9.66 -22.33
C ASN A 228 28.03 10.39 -22.11
N TYR A 229 28.17 11.14 -21.01
CA TYR A 229 29.42 11.81 -20.67
C TYR A 229 30.56 10.80 -20.47
N ILE A 230 30.33 9.71 -19.72
CA ILE A 230 31.36 8.70 -19.45
C ILE A 230 31.73 7.96 -20.74
N GLU A 231 30.76 7.63 -21.58
CA GLU A 231 31.00 6.97 -22.88
C GLU A 231 31.91 7.80 -23.78
N ASN A 232 31.70 9.12 -23.82
CA ASN A 232 32.46 10.04 -24.67
C ASN A 232 33.83 10.44 -24.08
N ASN A 233 33.90 10.66 -22.76
CA ASN A 233 35.08 11.23 -22.11
C ASN A 233 35.96 10.19 -21.39
N LYS A 234 35.49 8.94 -21.28
CA LYS A 234 36.15 7.86 -20.53
C LYS A 234 36.50 8.27 -19.09
N LYS A 235 35.64 9.07 -18.45
CA LYS A 235 35.68 9.47 -17.03
C LYS A 235 34.32 9.99 -16.61
N ALA A 236 33.93 9.86 -15.35
CA ALA A 236 32.71 10.50 -14.84
C ALA A 236 32.88 12.02 -14.73
N PRO A 237 31.79 12.79 -14.90
CA PRO A 237 31.84 14.23 -14.70
C PRO A 237 32.15 14.52 -13.23
N SER A 238 32.99 15.53 -12.95
CA SER A 238 33.28 15.94 -11.57
C SER A 238 32.09 16.63 -10.91
N LEU A 239 31.25 17.30 -11.71
CA LEU A 239 30.01 17.98 -11.32
C LEU A 239 28.88 17.65 -12.31
N VAL A 240 27.68 17.50 -11.78
CA VAL A 240 26.44 17.28 -12.53
C VAL A 240 25.49 18.44 -12.25
N SER A 241 25.04 19.13 -13.30
CA SER A 241 24.04 20.20 -13.19
C SER A 241 22.67 19.64 -12.81
N THR A 242 22.06 20.18 -11.75
CA THR A 242 20.70 19.84 -11.27
C THR A 242 19.85 21.10 -11.10
N SER A 243 18.55 20.94 -10.85
CA SER A 243 17.63 22.01 -10.46
C SER A 243 18.01 22.70 -9.14
N LEU A 244 18.89 22.07 -8.34
CA LEU A 244 19.32 22.55 -7.01
C LEU A 244 20.75 23.07 -6.98
N GLY A 245 21.45 23.12 -8.13
CA GLY A 245 22.85 23.55 -8.26
C GLY A 245 23.77 22.50 -8.87
N GLN A 246 25.09 22.71 -8.78
CA GLN A 246 26.09 21.74 -9.25
C GLN A 246 26.34 20.67 -8.19
N MET A 247 26.02 19.41 -8.49
CA MET A 247 26.17 18.26 -7.60
C MET A 247 27.49 17.51 -7.87
N SER A 248 28.24 17.16 -6.83
CA SER A 248 29.50 16.43 -6.97
C SER A 248 29.31 14.98 -7.45
N TYR A 249 30.36 14.38 -8.02
CA TYR A 249 30.33 12.96 -8.37
C TYR A 249 30.06 12.08 -7.13
N GLN A 250 30.52 12.50 -5.95
CA GLN A 250 30.32 11.75 -4.70
C GLN A 250 28.83 11.72 -4.31
N ALA A 251 28.19 12.90 -4.30
CA ALA A 251 26.75 13.01 -4.05
C ALA A 251 25.94 12.26 -5.11
N THR A 252 26.36 12.33 -6.38
CA THR A 252 25.76 11.59 -7.49
C THR A 252 25.80 10.08 -7.25
N LEU A 253 26.98 9.53 -6.94
CA LEU A 253 27.17 8.10 -6.69
C LEU A 253 26.29 7.64 -5.51
N TYR A 254 26.29 8.41 -4.41
CA TYR A 254 25.46 8.09 -3.25
C TYR A 254 23.95 8.16 -3.55
N MET A 255 23.50 9.17 -4.31
CA MET A 255 22.10 9.31 -4.72
C MET A 255 21.62 8.08 -5.51
N TYR A 256 22.36 7.66 -6.55
CA TYR A 256 21.96 6.48 -7.33
C TYR A 256 22.06 5.17 -6.54
N CYS A 257 22.98 5.06 -5.57
CA CYS A 257 23.00 3.91 -4.68
C CYS A 257 21.72 3.83 -3.82
N ARG A 258 21.23 4.97 -3.33
CA ARG A 258 19.96 5.03 -2.58
C ARG A 258 18.75 4.78 -3.46
N ILE A 259 18.74 5.28 -4.71
CA ILE A 259 17.70 4.97 -5.71
C ILE A 259 17.59 3.45 -5.92
N LEU A 260 18.71 2.76 -6.17
CA LEU A 260 18.70 1.31 -6.39
C LEU A 260 18.34 0.52 -5.12
N ASN A 261 18.69 1.02 -3.94
CA ASN A 261 18.24 0.44 -2.67
C ASN A 261 16.71 0.54 -2.51
N GLN A 262 16.10 1.69 -2.82
CA GLN A 262 14.64 1.86 -2.79
C GLN A 262 13.94 0.95 -3.82
N TYR A 263 14.47 0.89 -5.05
CA TYR A 263 14.00 -0.04 -6.07
C TYR A 263 14.04 -1.49 -5.59
N ASN A 264 15.09 -1.91 -4.88
CA ASN A 264 15.15 -3.27 -4.35
C ASN A 264 14.03 -3.57 -3.36
N SER A 265 13.63 -2.60 -2.52
CA SER A 265 12.58 -2.75 -1.52
C SER A 265 11.17 -2.70 -2.12
N PHE A 266 10.90 -1.73 -3.00
CA PHE A 266 9.55 -1.45 -3.50
C PHE A 266 9.26 -2.01 -4.90
N LYS A 267 10.29 -2.49 -5.59
CA LYS A 267 10.26 -2.98 -6.99
C LYS A 267 9.91 -1.92 -8.04
N ASP A 268 9.83 -0.65 -7.64
CA ASP A 268 9.68 0.51 -8.51
C ASP A 268 10.71 1.60 -8.18
N LEU A 269 11.04 2.41 -9.18
CA LEU A 269 11.91 3.57 -8.97
C LEU A 269 11.17 4.65 -8.14
N PRO A 270 11.87 5.32 -7.20
CA PRO A 270 11.23 6.30 -6.33
C PRO A 270 10.79 7.54 -7.11
N SER A 271 9.59 8.04 -6.85
CA SER A 271 9.07 9.25 -7.52
C SER A 271 9.93 10.50 -7.27
N MET A 272 10.68 10.50 -6.17
CA MET A 272 11.59 11.57 -5.79
C MET A 272 12.72 11.05 -4.88
N VAL A 273 13.82 11.80 -4.81
CA VAL A 273 14.91 11.57 -3.87
C VAL A 273 15.36 12.87 -3.23
N ASN A 274 15.74 12.80 -1.95
CA ASN A 274 16.34 13.93 -1.25
C ASN A 274 17.83 13.99 -1.56
N VAL A 275 18.35 15.17 -1.83
CA VAL A 275 19.79 15.42 -1.95
C VAL A 275 20.19 16.50 -0.95
N LYS A 276 21.43 16.43 -0.48
CA LYS A 276 22.05 17.42 0.40
C LYS A 276 23.48 17.66 -0.08
N PRO A 277 24.09 18.81 0.28
CA PRO A 277 25.50 19.03 0.01
C PRO A 277 26.36 17.88 0.55
N TRP A 278 27.38 17.47 -0.18
CA TRP A 278 28.35 16.44 0.18
C TRP A 278 29.17 16.89 1.41
N LYS A 279 28.67 16.50 2.58
CA LYS A 279 29.26 16.77 3.89
C LYS A 279 29.05 15.56 4.78
N MET A 280 30.03 15.20 5.61
CA MET A 280 29.93 14.06 6.52
C MET A 280 28.71 14.17 7.45
N SER A 281 28.37 15.38 7.91
CA SER A 281 27.20 15.64 8.76
C SER A 281 25.85 15.40 8.09
N ASN A 282 25.81 15.33 6.76
CA ASN A 282 24.58 15.07 6.00
C ASN A 282 24.35 13.58 5.74
N ILE A 283 25.28 12.69 6.08
CA ILE A 283 25.23 11.25 5.80
C ILE A 283 24.87 10.49 7.10
N PRO A 284 23.82 9.64 7.13
CA PRO A 284 22.96 9.21 6.02
C PRO A 284 21.91 10.26 5.61
N ILE A 285 21.50 10.23 4.33
CA ILE A 285 20.34 10.98 3.83
C ILE A 285 19.17 10.00 3.69
N TYR A 286 18.08 10.28 4.41
CA TYR A 286 16.83 9.52 4.30
C TYR A 286 15.93 10.13 3.21
N ASP A 287 15.52 9.31 2.25
CA ASP A 287 14.57 9.69 1.20
C ASP A 287 13.13 9.57 1.71
N THR A 288 12.79 10.42 2.68
CA THR A 288 11.46 10.43 3.30
C THR A 288 10.60 11.50 2.65
N ILE A 289 9.44 11.10 2.10
CA ILE A 289 8.38 12.04 1.72
C ILE A 289 7.94 12.76 2.99
N SER A 290 7.76 14.08 2.93
CA SER A 290 7.27 14.86 4.06
C SER A 290 6.25 15.90 3.62
N PHE A 291 5.34 16.25 4.52
CA PHE A 291 4.29 17.21 4.29
C PHE A 291 4.30 18.29 5.36
N THR A 292 3.92 19.51 4.97
CA THR A 292 3.62 20.57 5.94
C THR A 292 2.26 20.30 6.59
N ILE A 293 2.03 20.88 7.76
CA ILE A 293 0.71 20.78 8.42
C ILE A 293 -0.39 21.33 7.51
N SER A 294 -0.14 22.44 6.82
CA SER A 294 -1.12 23.05 5.91
C SER A 294 -1.53 22.11 4.76
N GLN A 295 -0.60 21.32 4.22
CA GLN A 295 -0.90 20.34 3.17
C GLN A 295 -1.79 19.22 3.71
N ILE A 296 -1.50 18.73 4.91
CA ILE A 296 -2.30 17.67 5.56
C ILE A 296 -3.68 18.19 5.93
N THR A 297 -3.81 19.41 6.47
CA THR A 297 -5.12 19.99 6.81
C THR A 297 -5.96 20.25 5.58
N GLN A 298 -5.36 20.66 4.45
CA GLN A 298 -6.11 20.80 3.20
C GLN A 298 -6.65 19.45 2.71
N SER A 299 -5.81 18.40 2.68
CA SER A 299 -6.28 17.05 2.34
C SER A 299 -7.35 16.53 3.30
N ALA A 300 -7.30 16.91 4.58
CA ALA A 300 -8.32 16.55 5.57
C ALA A 300 -9.69 17.16 5.23
N VAL A 301 -9.72 18.41 4.75
CA VAL A 301 -10.92 19.08 4.24
C VAL A 301 -11.46 18.36 3.00
N ASP A 302 -10.58 18.00 2.07
CA ASP A 302 -10.96 17.34 0.83
C ASP A 302 -11.58 15.95 1.11
N VAL A 303 -10.95 15.15 1.97
CA VAL A 303 -11.47 13.83 2.39
C VAL A 303 -12.80 13.98 3.14
N LYS A 304 -12.93 14.98 4.03
CA LYS A 304 -14.19 15.25 4.73
C LYS A 304 -15.32 15.50 3.72
N ASN A 305 -15.11 16.41 2.77
CA ASN A 305 -16.10 16.77 1.77
C ASN A 305 -16.42 15.60 0.83
N PHE A 306 -15.42 14.79 0.47
CA PHE A 306 -15.62 13.58 -0.32
C PHE A 306 -16.57 12.60 0.38
N VAL A 307 -16.34 12.28 1.65
CA VAL A 307 -17.19 11.35 2.42
C VAL A 307 -18.62 11.89 2.55
N VAL A 308 -18.78 13.19 2.80
CA VAL A 308 -20.09 13.85 2.86
C VAL A 308 -20.86 13.64 1.54
N GLY A 309 -20.21 13.94 0.41
CA GLY A 309 -20.84 13.87 -0.91
C GLY A 309 -21.08 12.46 -1.43
N ASN A 310 -20.22 11.49 -1.11
CA ASN A 310 -20.18 10.19 -1.78
C ASN A 310 -20.68 9.01 -0.96
N ALA A 311 -20.83 9.10 0.37
CA ALA A 311 -21.22 7.99 1.24
C ALA A 311 -20.20 6.85 1.39
N TYR A 312 -18.94 7.06 0.99
CA TYR A 312 -17.87 6.09 1.18
C TYR A 312 -16.52 6.79 1.32
N TYR A 313 -15.52 6.03 1.77
CA TYR A 313 -14.17 6.50 2.00
C TYR A 313 -13.29 6.34 0.76
N PRO A 314 -12.44 7.32 0.41
CA PRO A 314 -11.51 7.16 -0.70
C PRO A 314 -10.45 6.09 -0.37
N GLU A 315 -10.13 5.23 -1.34
CA GLU A 315 -9.10 4.19 -1.19
C GLU A 315 -7.68 4.80 -1.15
N LEU A 316 -7.45 5.80 -2.02
CA LEU A 316 -6.23 6.60 -2.08
C LEU A 316 -6.56 8.08 -1.86
N ILE A 317 -5.71 8.77 -1.12
CA ILE A 317 -5.84 10.16 -0.73
C ILE A 317 -4.67 10.94 -1.30
N THR A 318 -4.92 12.10 -1.88
CA THR A 318 -3.85 12.96 -2.40
C THR A 318 -3.42 13.95 -1.32
N VAL A 319 -2.13 13.93 -0.96
CA VAL A 319 -1.49 14.93 -0.09
C VAL A 319 -0.41 15.62 -0.89
N ASN A 320 -0.62 16.89 -1.25
CA ASN A 320 0.31 17.68 -2.06
C ASN A 320 0.78 16.95 -3.35
N GLY A 321 -0.16 16.33 -4.07
CA GLY A 321 0.13 15.57 -5.30
C GLY A 321 0.66 14.15 -5.10
N VAL A 322 0.92 13.72 -3.86
CA VAL A 322 1.34 12.35 -3.53
C VAL A 322 0.12 11.52 -3.15
N LEU A 323 -0.05 10.35 -3.78
CA LEU A 323 -1.08 9.38 -3.39
C LEU A 323 -0.62 8.62 -2.14
N VAL A 324 -1.45 8.62 -1.12
CA VAL A 324 -1.24 7.87 0.14
C VAL A 324 -2.48 7.01 0.43
N ASN A 325 -2.29 5.87 1.06
CA ASN A 325 -3.41 5.03 1.50
C ASN A 325 -4.05 5.56 2.80
N GLN A 326 -5.17 4.96 3.21
CA GLN A 326 -5.92 5.38 4.39
C GLN A 326 -5.12 5.31 5.70
N ALA A 327 -4.26 4.30 5.89
CA ALA A 327 -3.49 4.12 7.11
C ALA A 327 -2.35 5.14 7.20
N GLN A 328 -1.65 5.37 6.08
CA GLN A 328 -0.68 6.44 5.94
C GLN A 328 -1.32 7.80 6.26
N PHE A 329 -2.52 8.07 5.74
CA PHE A 329 -3.20 9.33 6.00
C PHE A 329 -3.64 9.46 7.47
N LEU A 330 -4.18 8.41 8.10
CA LEU A 330 -4.50 8.41 9.52
C LEU A 330 -3.29 8.79 10.39
N GLN A 331 -2.11 8.23 10.08
CA GLN A 331 -0.87 8.52 10.78
C GLN A 331 -0.44 9.99 10.59
N LEU A 332 -0.57 10.54 9.38
CA LEU A 332 -0.33 11.97 9.11
C LEU A 332 -1.28 12.86 9.92
N LEU A 333 -2.58 12.53 9.95
CA LEU A 333 -3.60 13.28 10.67
C LEU A 333 -3.36 13.27 12.19
N ALA A 334 -3.07 12.10 12.76
CA ALA A 334 -2.77 11.94 14.18
C ALA A 334 -1.51 12.72 14.57
N THR A 335 -0.45 12.60 13.79
CA THR A 335 0.81 13.34 14.01
C THR A 335 0.61 14.85 13.89
N ALA A 336 -0.13 15.31 12.88
CA ALA A 336 -0.46 16.72 12.72
C ALA A 336 -1.27 17.27 13.90
N THR A 337 -2.21 16.48 14.43
CA THR A 337 -2.99 16.85 15.63
C THR A 337 -2.08 17.05 16.84
N ILE A 338 -1.14 16.14 17.11
CA ILE A 338 -0.17 16.27 18.21
C ILE A 338 0.72 17.49 18.02
N LYS A 339 1.25 17.70 16.81
CA LYS A 339 2.12 18.83 16.50
C LYS A 339 1.41 20.18 16.65
N LEU A 340 0.19 20.29 16.15
CA LEU A 340 -0.64 21.48 16.32
C LEU A 340 -0.92 21.78 17.80
N ASN A 341 -1.24 20.77 18.60
CA ASN A 341 -1.42 20.93 20.04
C ASN A 341 -0.14 21.45 20.74
N ASN A 342 1.03 21.02 20.27
CA ASN A 342 2.33 21.41 20.80
C ASN A 342 2.91 22.69 20.16
N LYS A 343 2.18 23.33 19.23
CA LYS A 343 2.66 24.47 18.43
C LYS A 343 3.95 24.19 17.64
N ASP A 344 4.15 22.93 17.25
CA ASP A 344 5.26 22.49 16.41
C ASP A 344 4.85 22.55 14.93
N ASN A 345 5.54 23.37 14.14
CA ASN A 345 5.26 23.55 12.70
C ASN A 345 6.22 22.75 11.79
N THR A 346 7.04 21.86 12.34
CA THR A 346 7.98 21.07 11.55
C THR A 346 7.24 20.07 10.65
N VAL A 347 7.83 19.74 9.50
CA VAL A 347 7.26 18.79 8.53
C VAL A 347 7.02 17.40 9.14
N ILE A 348 6.04 16.69 8.61
CA ILE A 348 5.68 15.33 9.02
C ILE A 348 6.08 14.36 7.91
N TYR A 349 6.87 13.36 8.27
CA TYR A 349 7.36 12.35 7.33
C TYR A 349 6.32 11.25 7.14
N LEU A 350 6.01 10.97 5.87
CA LEU A 350 5.17 9.85 5.46
C LEU A 350 5.80 8.53 5.91
N GLN A 351 5.00 7.70 6.58
CA GLN A 351 5.37 6.34 6.95
C GLN A 351 4.78 5.32 5.98
N ASN A 352 5.23 4.07 6.03
CA ASN A 352 4.77 3.03 5.10
C ASN A 352 3.28 2.70 5.25
N GLY A 353 2.71 2.75 6.45
CA GLY A 353 1.27 2.62 6.75
C GLY A 353 0.53 1.48 6.03
N ILE A 354 0.28 0.37 6.69
CA ILE A 354 -0.49 -0.77 6.14
C ILE A 354 -1.96 -0.66 6.59
N VAL A 355 -2.90 -0.77 5.64
CA VAL A 355 -4.34 -0.68 5.93
C VAL A 355 -4.84 -1.95 6.64
N PRO A 356 -5.44 -1.85 7.84
CA PRO A 356 -5.94 -3.02 8.56
C PRO A 356 -7.32 -3.46 8.07
N SER A 357 -7.73 -4.67 8.47
CA SER A 357 -9.15 -5.04 8.43
C SER A 357 -9.94 -4.22 9.45
N SER A 358 -11.01 -3.54 9.03
CA SER A 358 -11.81 -2.69 9.93
C SER A 358 -13.06 -3.43 10.44
N ASP A 359 -13.24 -3.50 11.77
CA ASP A 359 -14.47 -3.98 12.40
C ASP A 359 -15.52 -2.87 12.42
N ARG A 360 -16.50 -2.96 11.52
CA ARG A 360 -17.55 -1.94 11.38
C ARG A 360 -18.57 -1.94 12.51
N ASN A 361 -18.68 -2.99 13.32
CA ASN A 361 -19.70 -3.07 14.37
C ASN A 361 -19.31 -2.31 15.65
N VAL A 362 -18.07 -1.84 15.72
CA VAL A 362 -17.52 -1.19 16.91
C VAL A 362 -17.45 0.32 16.67
N ILE A 363 -18.45 1.03 17.20
CA ILE A 363 -18.57 2.49 17.07
C ILE A 363 -19.07 3.06 18.38
N ALA A 364 -18.15 3.65 19.14
CA ALA A 364 -18.48 4.52 20.26
C ALA A 364 -19.15 5.82 19.79
N ALA A 365 -20.16 6.26 20.54
CA ALA A 365 -20.78 7.57 20.38
C ALA A 365 -20.52 8.41 21.64
N GLY A 366 -20.42 9.73 21.47
CA GLY A 366 -20.17 10.66 22.57
C GLY A 366 -19.24 11.81 22.19
N THR A 367 -18.76 12.54 23.20
CA THR A 367 -17.88 13.71 22.99
C THR A 367 -16.46 13.41 23.45
N LEU A 368 -15.49 13.57 22.54
CA LEU A 368 -14.07 13.63 22.88
C LEU A 368 -13.65 15.10 23.04
N VAL A 369 -13.25 15.49 24.26
CA VAL A 369 -12.63 16.80 24.51
C VAL A 369 -11.19 16.84 23.98
N LEU A 370 -10.62 18.04 23.80
CA LEU A 370 -9.25 18.28 23.31
C LEU A 370 -8.22 17.30 23.89
N SER A 371 -8.14 17.19 25.21
CA SER A 371 -7.16 16.31 25.86
C SER A 371 -7.33 14.84 25.46
N LYS A 372 -8.57 14.38 25.26
CA LYS A 372 -8.87 12.97 24.97
C LYS A 372 -8.63 12.58 23.52
N TYR A 373 -8.94 13.44 22.55
CA TYR A 373 -8.59 13.11 21.16
C TYR A 373 -7.10 13.36 20.86
N VAL A 374 -6.41 14.22 21.61
CA VAL A 374 -4.93 14.34 21.50
C VAL A 374 -4.26 13.11 22.10
N GLU A 375 -4.72 12.62 23.27
CA GLU A 375 -4.28 11.35 23.86
C GLU A 375 -4.49 10.18 22.88
N LEU A 376 -5.68 10.08 22.28
CA LEU A 376 -5.99 9.06 21.27
C LEU A 376 -5.06 9.16 20.04
N ALA A 377 -4.66 10.37 19.62
CA ALA A 377 -3.74 10.54 18.50
C ALA A 377 -2.35 9.99 18.84
N GLY A 378 -1.89 10.22 20.07
CA GLY A 378 -0.66 9.64 20.59
C GLY A 378 -0.71 8.11 20.64
N ASN A 379 -1.85 7.56 21.08
CA ASN A 379 -2.06 6.11 21.11
C ASN A 379 -2.06 5.49 19.71
N ILE A 380 -2.65 6.16 18.71
CA ILE A 380 -2.60 5.73 17.31
C ILE A 380 -1.15 5.69 16.81
N ASN A 381 -0.38 6.75 17.02
CA ASN A 381 1.03 6.79 16.61
C ASN A 381 1.86 5.69 17.29
N THR A 382 1.62 5.46 18.58
CA THR A 382 2.27 4.38 19.33
C THR A 382 1.90 3.00 18.78
N TYR A 383 0.64 2.81 18.37
CA TYR A 383 0.18 1.56 17.75
C TYR A 383 0.94 1.28 16.45
N PHE A 384 1.03 2.26 15.53
CA PHE A 384 1.78 2.11 14.27
C PHE A 384 3.24 1.72 14.51
N ILE A 385 3.89 2.31 15.52
CA ILE A 385 5.27 1.99 15.88
C ILE A 385 5.42 0.54 16.35
N ASN A 386 4.45 0.04 17.12
CA ASN A 386 4.52 -1.29 17.75
C ASN A 386 4.01 -2.44 16.86
N HIS A 387 3.43 -2.15 15.69
CA HIS A 387 2.80 -3.16 14.82
C HIS A 387 3.29 -3.04 13.36
N ASP A 388 4.59 -2.85 13.15
CA ASP A 388 5.20 -2.83 11.82
C ASP A 388 4.51 -1.86 10.83
N GLN A 389 4.03 -0.73 11.34
CA GLN A 389 3.27 0.28 10.61
C GLN A 389 1.88 -0.16 10.11
N GLU A 390 1.32 -1.25 10.63
CA GLU A 390 -0.10 -1.58 10.45
C GLU A 390 -0.99 -0.63 11.27
N GLY A 391 -2.04 -0.11 10.62
CA GLY A 391 -3.04 0.72 11.30
C GLY A 391 -3.87 -0.08 12.30
N PRO A 392 -4.44 0.55 13.33
CA PRO A 392 -5.33 -0.15 14.26
C PRO A 392 -6.67 -0.47 13.59
N SER A 393 -7.13 -1.73 13.69
CA SER A 393 -8.50 -2.12 13.28
C SER A 393 -9.57 -1.40 14.11
N LYS A 394 -9.25 -1.16 15.38
CA LYS A 394 -10.00 -0.35 16.36
C LYS A 394 -9.07 0.20 17.45
N MET A 395 -9.50 1.25 18.13
CA MET A 395 -8.81 1.85 19.29
C MET A 395 -9.77 2.15 20.43
N SER A 396 -9.34 1.87 21.66
CA SER A 396 -10.07 2.29 22.86
C SER A 396 -9.94 3.78 23.11
N SER A 397 -11.04 4.41 23.54
CA SER A 397 -11.12 5.83 23.90
C SER A 397 -11.97 6.02 25.16
N SER A 398 -12.10 7.27 25.62
CA SER A 398 -12.96 7.61 26.76
C SER A 398 -14.47 7.45 26.49
N VAL A 399 -14.88 7.28 25.24
CA VAL A 399 -16.29 7.06 24.86
C VAL A 399 -16.57 5.60 24.44
N GLY A 400 -15.56 4.75 24.45
CA GLY A 400 -15.63 3.35 24.01
C GLY A 400 -14.65 3.03 22.89
N GLU A 401 -14.84 1.89 22.22
CA GLU A 401 -14.01 1.47 21.09
C GLU A 401 -14.43 2.16 19.78
N ILE A 402 -13.45 2.62 19.01
CA ILE A 402 -13.65 3.32 17.74
C ILE A 402 -12.90 2.57 16.65
N ASN A 403 -13.59 2.16 15.57
CA ASN A 403 -12.94 1.48 14.45
C ASN A 403 -12.07 2.40 13.59
N PHE A 404 -11.22 1.79 12.76
CA PHE A 404 -10.29 2.47 11.84
C PHE A 404 -10.91 3.60 11.01
N LEU A 405 -12.03 3.36 10.33
CA LEU A 405 -12.65 4.34 9.43
C LEU A 405 -13.25 5.53 10.21
N THR A 406 -13.80 5.26 11.40
CA THR A 406 -14.29 6.30 12.30
C THR A 406 -13.13 7.13 12.86
N LEU A 407 -11.98 6.53 13.18
CA LEU A 407 -10.76 7.28 13.57
C LEU A 407 -10.30 8.20 12.44
N LEU A 408 -10.17 7.66 11.22
CA LEU A 408 -9.78 8.42 10.03
C LEU A 408 -10.67 9.65 9.83
N TYR A 409 -11.98 9.44 9.80
CA TYR A 409 -12.93 10.54 9.61
C TYR A 409 -12.92 11.55 10.77
N THR A 410 -12.78 11.06 12.00
CA THR A 410 -12.69 11.91 13.20
C THR A 410 -11.52 12.88 13.09
N TYR A 411 -10.33 12.41 12.73
CA TYR A 411 -9.18 13.30 12.59
C TYR A 411 -9.23 14.17 11.32
N CYS A 412 -9.88 13.72 10.24
CA CYS A 412 -10.20 14.61 9.13
C CYS A 412 -11.02 15.80 9.60
N ARG A 413 -12.04 15.57 10.45
CA ARG A 413 -12.88 16.63 11.03
C ARG A 413 -12.09 17.52 12.00
N VAL A 414 -11.29 16.94 12.89
CA VAL A 414 -10.45 17.71 13.84
C VAL A 414 -9.56 18.70 13.08
N LEU A 415 -8.88 18.24 12.03
CA LEU A 415 -7.99 19.10 11.24
C LEU A 415 -8.74 20.04 10.30
N SER A 416 -9.90 19.65 9.78
CA SER A 416 -10.77 20.55 9.00
C SER A 416 -11.34 21.69 9.83
N SER A 417 -11.43 21.50 11.15
CA SER A 417 -11.90 22.51 12.11
C SER A 417 -10.75 23.30 12.76
N TYR A 418 -9.51 23.08 12.34
CA TYR A 418 -8.37 23.88 12.77
C TYR A 418 -8.44 25.27 12.12
N GLN A 419 -8.54 26.30 12.95
CA GLN A 419 -8.68 27.70 12.54
C GLN A 419 -8.14 28.59 13.64
N ASN A 420 -7.69 29.81 13.29
CA ASN A 420 -7.13 30.77 14.24
C ASN A 420 -6.01 30.19 15.13
N ASN A 421 -5.20 29.29 14.56
CA ASN A 421 -4.14 28.55 15.25
C ASN A 421 -4.59 27.74 16.48
N ALA A 422 -5.84 27.26 16.48
CA ALA A 422 -6.39 26.43 17.56
C ALA A 422 -7.09 25.19 17.01
N LEU A 423 -6.84 24.05 17.67
CA LEU A 423 -7.62 22.83 17.49
C LEU A 423 -9.01 22.98 18.12
N PRO A 424 -10.05 22.28 17.63
CA PRO A 424 -11.40 22.38 18.20
C PRO A 424 -11.44 21.89 19.65
N VAL A 425 -12.18 22.58 20.53
CA VAL A 425 -12.23 22.21 21.96
C VAL A 425 -12.80 20.80 22.22
N SER A 426 -13.58 20.28 21.28
CA SER A 426 -14.08 18.90 21.30
C SER A 426 -14.49 18.44 19.89
N VAL A 427 -14.67 17.12 19.75
CA VAL A 427 -15.28 16.48 18.57
C VAL A 427 -16.35 15.49 19.04
N VAL A 428 -17.49 15.46 18.35
CA VAL A 428 -18.61 14.56 18.65
C VAL A 428 -18.57 13.37 17.69
N LEU A 429 -18.67 12.17 18.24
CA LEU A 429 -18.87 10.92 17.52
C LEU A 429 -20.35 10.52 17.64
N TYR A 430 -20.91 10.06 16.52
CA TYR A 430 -22.29 9.62 16.42
C TYR A 430 -22.33 8.15 16.02
N LYS A 431 -23.37 7.44 16.46
CA LYS A 431 -23.77 6.14 15.89
C LYS A 431 -23.97 6.29 14.37
N PRO A 432 -23.72 5.24 13.58
CA PRO A 432 -24.21 5.21 12.20
C PRO A 432 -25.70 5.42 12.16
N VAL A 433 -26.18 6.19 11.19
CA VAL A 433 -27.60 6.52 11.06
C VAL A 433 -28.13 5.96 9.75
N TYR A 434 -29.18 5.14 9.80
CA TYR A 434 -29.86 4.65 8.61
C TYR A 434 -31.28 5.20 8.59
N ILE A 435 -31.60 5.96 7.55
CA ILE A 435 -32.89 6.61 7.40
C ILE A 435 -33.75 5.81 6.43
N THR A 436 -34.94 5.43 6.86
CA THR A 436 -36.02 4.93 6.00
C THR A 436 -37.15 5.97 5.96
N SER A 437 -38.01 5.87 4.97
CA SER A 437 -39.15 6.76 4.84
C SER A 437 -40.32 6.11 4.12
N ASP A 438 -41.53 6.43 4.53
CA ASP A 438 -42.71 6.23 3.70
C ASP A 438 -42.67 7.12 2.46
N ASN A 439 -43.52 6.80 1.47
CA ASN A 439 -43.94 7.75 0.43
C ASN A 439 -45.04 8.64 1.04
N ILE A 440 -44.64 9.77 1.62
CA ILE A 440 -45.53 10.67 2.37
C ILE A 440 -46.23 11.65 1.44
N TYR A 441 -45.48 12.22 0.50
CA TYR A 441 -46.01 13.19 -0.46
C TYR A 441 -45.92 12.62 -1.87
N ASP A 442 -44.70 12.41 -2.34
CA ASP A 442 -44.37 11.74 -3.58
C ASP A 442 -42.90 11.28 -3.51
N SER A 443 -42.56 10.28 -4.32
CA SER A 443 -41.25 9.65 -4.25
C SER A 443 -40.09 10.62 -4.49
N ALA A 444 -40.23 11.63 -5.35
CA ALA A 444 -39.16 12.58 -5.63
C ALA A 444 -38.94 13.54 -4.46
N THR A 445 -40.03 14.08 -3.90
CA THR A 445 -40.00 14.95 -2.72
C THR A 445 -39.41 14.23 -1.50
N ASP A 446 -39.85 12.99 -1.26
CA ASP A 446 -39.38 12.20 -0.13
C ASP A 446 -37.92 11.75 -0.30
N GLN A 447 -37.49 11.40 -1.52
CA GLN A 447 -36.08 11.15 -1.84
C GLN A 447 -35.22 12.38 -1.60
N ASN A 448 -35.71 13.57 -1.98
CA ASN A 448 -34.99 14.81 -1.73
C ASN A 448 -34.88 15.08 -0.22
N ARG A 449 -35.98 14.93 0.55
CA ARG A 449 -35.97 15.02 2.02
C ARG A 449 -34.89 14.14 2.63
N MET A 450 -34.87 12.86 2.26
CA MET A 450 -33.89 11.90 2.75
C MET A 450 -32.45 12.29 2.39
N LYS A 451 -32.19 12.67 1.14
CA LYS A 451 -30.85 13.14 0.70
C LYS A 451 -30.39 14.37 1.48
N THR A 452 -31.29 15.33 1.70
CA THR A 452 -30.97 16.54 2.46
C THR A 452 -30.67 16.21 3.93
N LEU A 453 -31.47 15.36 4.58
CA LEU A 453 -31.20 14.90 5.94
C LEU A 453 -29.83 14.21 6.04
N VAL A 454 -29.55 13.24 5.17
CA VAL A 454 -28.25 12.54 5.13
C VAL A 454 -27.11 13.55 4.98
N SER A 455 -27.23 14.54 4.10
CA SER A 455 -26.23 15.58 3.92
C SER A 455 -26.00 16.42 5.19
N ILE A 456 -27.07 16.83 5.88
CA ILE A 456 -26.98 17.57 7.15
C ILE A 456 -26.26 16.72 8.22
N LEU A 457 -26.66 15.46 8.37
CA LEU A 457 -26.09 14.54 9.37
C LEU A 457 -24.61 14.26 9.10
N ARG A 458 -24.22 14.02 7.84
CA ARG A 458 -22.81 13.82 7.46
C ARG A 458 -21.97 15.07 7.68
N ASN A 459 -22.51 16.25 7.36
CA ASN A 459 -21.82 17.51 7.66
C ASN A 459 -21.59 17.70 9.17
N ALA A 460 -22.53 17.26 10.00
CA ALA A 460 -22.35 17.24 11.46
C ALA A 460 -21.32 16.19 11.92
N GLY A 461 -21.04 15.19 11.10
CA GLY A 461 -20.03 14.17 11.31
C GLY A 461 -20.56 12.76 11.61
N ALA A 462 -21.86 12.52 11.42
CA ALA A 462 -22.46 11.20 11.54
C ALA A 462 -22.27 10.39 10.25
N ASP A 463 -22.07 9.08 10.38
CA ASP A 463 -22.07 8.17 9.24
C ASP A 463 -23.51 7.82 8.85
N ALA A 464 -24.16 8.71 8.09
CA ALA A 464 -25.58 8.62 7.77
C ALA A 464 -25.84 8.05 6.37
N TYR A 465 -26.90 7.26 6.20
CA TYR A 465 -27.29 6.62 4.94
C TYR A 465 -28.81 6.73 4.73
N GLY A 466 -29.23 7.03 3.50
CA GLY A 466 -30.62 6.89 3.09
C GLY A 466 -30.84 5.47 2.60
N TYR A 467 -31.48 4.63 3.41
CA TYR A 467 -31.60 3.20 3.15
C TYR A 467 -32.63 2.89 2.06
N GLY A 468 -33.79 3.55 2.11
CA GLY A 468 -34.86 3.31 1.15
C GLY A 468 -36.13 4.07 1.47
N ILE A 469 -37.00 4.17 0.46
CA ILE A 469 -38.30 4.83 0.56
C ILE A 469 -39.40 3.88 0.08
N GLY A 470 -40.51 3.85 0.81
CA GLY A 470 -41.69 3.07 0.46
C GLY A 470 -41.97 1.93 1.44
N PRO A 471 -42.91 1.05 1.09
CA PRO A 471 -43.45 0.06 2.01
C PRO A 471 -42.36 -0.91 2.50
N ASP A 472 -42.49 -1.32 3.76
CA ASP A 472 -41.62 -2.29 4.46
C ASP A 472 -40.13 -1.93 4.57
N THR A 473 -39.72 -0.71 4.17
CA THR A 473 -38.33 -0.28 4.24
C THR A 473 -37.82 -0.22 5.69
N GLN A 474 -38.67 0.17 6.64
CA GLN A 474 -38.41 0.17 8.08
C GLN A 474 -38.07 -1.22 8.65
N ASN A 475 -38.64 -2.29 8.07
CA ASN A 475 -38.26 -3.66 8.45
C ASN A 475 -37.07 -4.18 7.63
N ALA A 476 -36.97 -3.75 6.36
CA ALA A 476 -35.90 -4.19 5.47
C ALA A 476 -34.52 -3.74 5.96
N VAL A 477 -34.40 -2.53 6.51
CA VAL A 477 -33.15 -2.04 7.12
C VAL A 477 -32.69 -2.89 8.30
N LEU A 478 -33.61 -3.31 9.17
CA LEU A 478 -33.31 -4.11 10.35
C LEU A 478 -32.84 -5.53 9.99
N ARG A 479 -33.43 -6.12 8.94
CA ARG A 479 -33.04 -7.44 8.41
C ARG A 479 -31.70 -7.45 7.68
N ASN A 480 -31.16 -6.30 7.31
CA ASN A 480 -29.95 -6.23 6.49
C ASN A 480 -28.69 -6.44 7.34
N SER A 481 -27.91 -7.47 7.02
CA SER A 481 -26.68 -7.83 7.75
C SER A 481 -25.55 -6.81 7.60
N SER A 482 -25.61 -5.93 6.60
CA SER A 482 -24.62 -4.85 6.41
C SER A 482 -24.87 -3.64 7.31
N VAL A 483 -26.07 -3.50 7.89
CA VAL A 483 -26.38 -2.42 8.84
C VAL A 483 -25.76 -2.78 10.19
N GLN A 484 -24.92 -1.90 10.75
CA GLN A 484 -24.23 -2.16 12.01
C GLN A 484 -25.21 -2.41 13.16
N GLN A 485 -24.86 -3.30 14.09
CA GLN A 485 -25.71 -3.60 15.25
C GLN A 485 -25.81 -2.43 16.24
N GLY A 486 -24.80 -1.57 16.33
CA GLY A 486 -24.85 -0.35 17.16
C GLY A 486 -25.42 0.89 16.45
N ALA A 487 -26.10 0.73 15.31
CA ALA A 487 -26.64 1.84 14.53
C ALA A 487 -27.96 2.38 15.11
N LEU A 488 -28.22 3.65 14.82
CA LEU A 488 -29.52 4.28 14.94
C LEU A 488 -30.28 4.13 13.62
N VAL A 489 -31.46 3.53 13.67
CA VAL A 489 -32.38 3.45 12.53
C VAL A 489 -33.47 4.49 12.72
N VAL A 490 -33.65 5.36 11.74
CA VAL A 490 -34.62 6.45 11.75
C VAL A 490 -35.70 6.14 10.74
N ASP A 491 -36.93 5.96 11.21
CA ASP A 491 -38.07 5.64 10.35
C ASP A 491 -39.00 6.85 10.25
N ILE A 492 -39.19 7.38 9.03
CA ILE A 492 -40.01 8.57 8.79
C ILE A 492 -41.38 8.15 8.22
N TYR A 493 -42.44 8.37 8.99
CA TYR A 493 -43.79 7.91 8.70
C TYR A 493 -44.70 9.04 8.18
N GLY A 494 -45.52 8.70 7.17
CA GLY A 494 -46.57 9.55 6.61
C GLY A 494 -47.98 9.25 7.15
N GLY A 495 -48.14 8.15 7.87
CA GLY A 495 -49.38 7.74 8.54
C GLY A 495 -49.09 7.18 9.93
N ALA A 496 -50.12 7.08 10.77
CA ALA A 496 -50.02 6.42 12.07
C ALA A 496 -50.85 5.13 12.04
N CYS A 497 -50.19 3.98 12.13
CA CYS A 497 -50.83 2.67 12.18
C CYS A 497 -50.64 2.04 13.56
N ALA A 498 -51.74 1.77 14.26
CA ALA A 498 -51.72 1.13 15.58
C ALA A 498 -51.05 -0.24 15.53
N GLY A 499 -51.28 -1.02 14.46
CA GLY A 499 -50.61 -2.30 14.24
C GLY A 499 -49.10 -2.19 14.10
N THR A 500 -48.60 -1.19 13.35
CA THR A 500 -47.15 -0.97 13.21
C THR A 500 -46.51 -0.65 14.55
N ILE A 501 -47.11 0.27 15.33
CA ILE A 501 -46.61 0.63 16.67
C ILE A 501 -46.64 -0.60 17.60
N TYR A 502 -47.73 -1.37 17.59
CA TYR A 502 -47.87 -2.55 18.42
C TYR A 502 -46.87 -3.66 18.02
N ALA A 503 -46.60 -3.84 16.73
CA ALA A 503 -45.67 -4.85 16.23
C ALA A 503 -44.21 -4.59 16.69
N MET A 504 -43.82 -3.34 16.95
CA MET A 504 -42.47 -2.98 17.37
C MET A 504 -42.04 -3.66 18.69
N ILE A 505 -42.99 -3.98 19.58
CA ILE A 505 -42.69 -4.68 20.84
C ILE A 505 -42.73 -6.22 20.69
N GLY A 506 -43.18 -6.72 19.54
CA GLY A 506 -43.30 -8.15 19.26
C GLY A 506 -41.95 -8.83 19.10
N SER A 507 -41.88 -10.13 19.44
CA SER A 507 -40.65 -10.92 19.39
C SER A 507 -39.98 -10.94 18.00
N TYR A 508 -40.77 -10.93 16.93
CA TYR A 508 -40.26 -10.85 15.56
C TYR A 508 -39.51 -9.53 15.31
N TYR A 509 -40.12 -8.39 15.64
CA TYR A 509 -39.50 -7.08 15.43
C TYR A 509 -38.25 -6.90 16.30
N GLN A 510 -38.33 -7.29 17.58
CA GLN A 510 -37.18 -7.27 18.48
C GLN A 510 -36.03 -8.16 17.98
N GLY A 511 -36.36 -9.32 17.39
CA GLY A 511 -35.38 -10.21 16.77
C GLY A 511 -34.65 -9.61 15.59
N ILE A 512 -35.36 -8.94 14.66
CA ILE A 512 -34.72 -8.29 13.50
C ILE A 512 -34.02 -6.97 13.87
N LYS A 513 -34.55 -6.23 14.87
CA LYS A 513 -33.92 -5.01 15.40
C LYS A 513 -32.54 -5.31 15.98
N GLY A 514 -32.43 -6.38 16.76
CA GLY A 514 -31.18 -6.72 17.45
C GLY A 514 -30.75 -5.61 18.40
N ALA A 515 -29.46 -5.28 18.40
CA ALA A 515 -28.90 -4.25 19.28
C ALA A 515 -29.11 -2.81 18.76
N ARG A 516 -29.72 -2.65 17.57
CA ARG A 516 -29.94 -1.34 16.96
C ARG A 516 -30.99 -0.56 17.72
N GLU A 517 -30.87 0.75 17.69
CA GLU A 517 -31.90 1.66 18.20
C GLU A 517 -32.81 2.10 17.07
N VAL A 518 -34.07 2.40 17.40
CA VAL A 518 -35.06 2.86 16.43
C VAL A 518 -35.65 4.17 16.90
N TYR A 519 -35.62 5.17 16.03
CA TYR A 519 -36.20 6.49 16.26
C TYR A 519 -37.26 6.78 15.21
N SER A 520 -38.52 6.89 15.66
CA SER A 520 -39.65 7.09 14.76
C SER A 520 -39.97 8.57 14.60
N ILE A 521 -40.16 9.04 13.37
CA ILE A 521 -40.54 10.42 13.08
C ILE A 521 -41.87 10.43 12.31
N TRP A 522 -42.92 10.99 12.89
CA TRP A 522 -44.19 11.23 12.22
C TRP A 522 -44.25 12.66 11.68
N ILE A 523 -44.45 12.80 10.37
CA ILE A 523 -44.70 14.10 9.72
C ILE A 523 -46.22 14.36 9.71
N SER A 524 -46.67 15.28 10.55
CA SER A 524 -48.08 15.61 10.79
C SER A 524 -48.34 17.08 10.46
N PRO A 525 -49.19 17.40 9.45
CA PRO A 525 -49.83 16.48 8.48
C PRO A 525 -48.82 15.90 7.45
N PRO A 526 -49.13 14.78 6.75
CA PRO A 526 -50.43 14.10 6.71
C PRO A 526 -50.66 13.04 7.78
N ALA A 527 -49.63 12.62 8.53
CA ALA A 527 -49.80 11.63 9.59
C ALA A 527 -50.71 12.17 10.69
N TRP A 528 -51.41 11.28 11.39
CA TRP A 528 -52.07 11.66 12.64
C TRP A 528 -51.03 11.97 13.71
N ASN A 529 -51.25 13.05 14.47
CA ASN A 529 -50.43 13.35 15.63
C ASN A 529 -50.70 12.33 16.73
N ILE A 530 -49.79 11.38 16.92
CA ILE A 530 -49.95 10.31 17.90
C ILE A 530 -49.96 10.79 19.35
N THR A 531 -49.58 12.04 19.64
CA THR A 531 -49.68 12.63 21.00
C THR A 531 -51.01 13.35 21.24
N ASP A 532 -51.77 13.63 20.17
CA ASP A 532 -53.06 14.32 20.26
C ASP A 532 -53.97 13.91 19.09
N LEU A 533 -54.58 12.74 19.24
CA LEU A 533 -55.38 12.12 18.18
C LEU A 533 -56.76 12.76 18.05
N PRO A 534 -57.31 12.86 16.83
CA PRO A 534 -58.62 13.46 16.60
C PRO A 534 -59.78 12.66 17.20
N THR A 535 -59.57 11.38 17.50
CA THR A 535 -60.50 10.45 18.17
C THR A 535 -60.61 10.66 19.68
N LYS A 536 -59.81 11.54 20.28
CA LYS A 536 -59.77 11.76 21.74
C LYS A 536 -61.12 12.18 22.30
N ALA A 537 -61.85 13.02 21.58
CA ALA A 537 -63.20 13.46 21.95
C ALA A 537 -64.22 12.30 21.93
N THR A 538 -64.15 11.41 20.93
CA THR A 538 -65.06 10.25 20.82
C THR A 538 -64.72 9.13 21.81
N ASN A 539 -63.57 9.21 22.48
CA ASN A 539 -63.07 8.23 23.45
C ASN A 539 -62.95 8.80 24.87
N CYS A 540 -63.85 9.71 25.26
CA CYS A 540 -63.91 10.28 26.61
C CYS A 540 -62.58 10.90 27.08
N GLY A 541 -61.80 11.50 26.17
CA GLY A 541 -60.51 12.12 26.47
C GLY A 541 -59.30 11.18 26.34
N VAL A 542 -59.50 9.88 26.09
CA VAL A 542 -58.41 8.92 25.88
C VAL A 542 -57.83 9.08 24.48
N ASN A 543 -56.50 9.18 24.39
CA ASN A 543 -55.78 9.29 23.12
C ASN A 543 -55.80 7.92 22.39
N PHE A 544 -56.79 7.65 21.56
CA PHE A 544 -57.01 6.31 20.98
C PHE A 544 -56.71 6.23 19.48
N LEU A 545 -55.72 5.44 19.07
CA LEU A 545 -55.42 5.19 17.66
C LEU A 545 -56.17 3.95 17.17
N PRO A 546 -57.23 4.09 16.35
CA PRO A 546 -57.95 2.94 15.82
C PRO A 546 -57.06 2.13 14.87
N ARG A 547 -57.40 0.85 14.70
CA ARG A 547 -56.78 -0.01 13.67
C ARG A 547 -56.84 0.68 12.31
N ALA A 548 -55.71 0.69 11.60
CA ALA A 548 -55.66 1.21 10.25
C ALA A 548 -56.34 0.24 9.26
N HIS A 549 -56.94 0.76 8.19
CA HIS A 549 -57.66 -0.05 7.21
C HIS A 549 -56.79 -1.09 6.51
N ASP A 550 -55.49 -0.81 6.40
CA ASP A 550 -54.47 -1.62 5.76
C ASP A 550 -53.68 -2.51 6.74
N ASP A 551 -54.05 -2.54 8.03
CA ASP A 551 -53.51 -3.47 9.02
C ASP A 551 -54.06 -4.89 8.79
N THR A 552 -53.44 -5.57 7.82
CA THR A 552 -53.72 -6.95 7.44
C THR A 552 -52.80 -7.97 8.13
N PHE A 553 -51.89 -7.50 8.98
CA PHE A 553 -50.85 -8.31 9.63
C PHE A 553 -51.12 -8.53 11.12
N SER A 554 -51.89 -7.65 11.77
CA SER A 554 -52.31 -7.84 13.17
C SER A 554 -53.58 -8.67 13.24
N LYS A 555 -53.56 -9.79 13.99
CA LYS A 555 -54.78 -10.57 14.24
C LYS A 555 -55.77 -9.80 15.10
N TYR A 556 -55.31 -9.25 16.22
CA TYR A 556 -56.07 -8.37 17.13
C TYR A 556 -55.14 -7.30 17.69
N LEU A 557 -55.67 -6.10 17.97
CA LEU A 557 -54.97 -5.06 18.72
C LEU A 557 -55.42 -5.06 20.19
N PRO A 558 -54.57 -4.60 21.12
CA PRO A 558 -54.76 -4.84 22.55
C PRO A 558 -55.93 -4.06 23.17
N ASP A 559 -56.35 -2.95 22.56
CA ASP A 559 -57.35 -2.06 23.11
C ASP A 559 -58.59 -1.93 22.23
N TRP A 560 -59.72 -1.61 22.85
CA TRP A 560 -60.97 -1.24 22.17
C TRP A 560 -61.33 0.23 22.42
N GLY A 561 -61.90 0.87 21.40
CA GLY A 561 -62.36 2.25 21.42
C GLY A 561 -63.27 2.57 20.22
N TYR A 562 -63.46 3.85 19.95
CA TYR A 562 -64.31 4.35 18.88
C TYR A 562 -63.51 5.14 17.84
N ASN A 563 -63.78 4.93 16.56
CA ASN A 563 -63.17 5.71 15.49
C ASN A 563 -63.81 7.12 15.37
N LEU A 564 -63.43 7.90 14.36
CA LEU A 564 -63.97 9.25 14.13
C LEU A 564 -65.48 9.28 13.79
N LYS A 565 -66.05 8.16 13.36
CA LYS A 565 -67.48 8.01 13.08
C LYS A 565 -68.27 7.53 14.31
N GLY A 566 -67.59 7.26 15.44
CA GLY A 566 -68.20 6.70 16.64
C GLY A 566 -68.45 5.19 16.55
N GLU A 567 -67.83 4.49 15.60
CA GLU A 567 -67.97 3.04 15.43
C GLU A 567 -66.92 2.33 16.30
N ALA A 568 -67.32 1.24 16.97
CA ALA A 568 -66.42 0.45 17.82
C ALA A 568 -65.39 -0.30 16.96
N THR A 569 -64.12 -0.22 17.35
CA THR A 569 -63.00 -0.89 16.69
C THR A 569 -61.91 -1.22 17.71
N ASP A 570 -61.10 -2.23 17.41
CA ASP A 570 -59.85 -2.40 18.13
C ASP A 570 -58.78 -1.39 17.65
N GLY A 571 -57.74 -1.19 18.44
CA GLY A 571 -56.75 -0.13 18.28
C GLY A 571 -55.73 -0.13 19.42
N LEU A 572 -55.11 1.03 19.64
CA LEU A 572 -54.10 1.25 20.68
C LEU A 572 -54.41 2.51 21.48
N LYS A 573 -54.48 2.40 22.80
CA LYS A 573 -54.63 3.55 23.72
C LYS A 573 -53.27 4.16 24.04
N ASN A 574 -53.23 5.49 24.01
CA ASN A 574 -52.06 6.32 24.29
C ASN A 574 -50.79 5.81 23.56
N PRO A 575 -50.80 5.75 22.22
CA PRO A 575 -49.69 5.18 21.44
C PRO A 575 -48.33 5.85 21.71
N ASP A 576 -48.34 7.13 22.04
CA ASP A 576 -47.18 7.91 22.48
C ASP A 576 -46.60 7.38 23.79
N LEU A 577 -47.43 7.19 24.82
CA LEU A 577 -47.02 6.62 26.09
C LEU A 577 -46.61 5.15 25.93
N PHE A 578 -47.28 4.42 25.05
CA PHE A 578 -46.97 3.03 24.73
C PHE A 578 -45.54 2.89 24.19
N LEU A 579 -45.15 3.68 23.18
CA LEU A 579 -43.78 3.68 22.64
C LEU A 579 -42.73 4.02 23.71
N ASN A 580 -42.95 5.10 24.46
CA ASN A 580 -42.01 5.54 25.50
C ASN A 580 -41.82 4.47 26.59
N SER A 581 -42.90 3.82 27.04
CA SER A 581 -42.83 2.76 28.05
C SER A 581 -42.08 1.51 27.59
N HIS A 582 -41.90 1.34 26.28
CA HIS A 582 -41.15 0.22 25.68
C HIS A 582 -39.81 0.64 25.08
N GLY A 583 -39.30 1.83 25.43
CA GLY A 583 -37.96 2.29 25.06
C GLY A 583 -37.82 2.74 23.61
N PHE A 584 -38.92 3.13 22.96
CA PHE A 584 -38.89 3.71 21.62
C PHE A 584 -39.08 5.22 21.69
N ASN A 585 -38.01 5.95 21.40
CA ASN A 585 -38.07 7.41 21.27
C ASN A 585 -38.70 7.78 19.93
N PHE A 586 -39.39 8.92 19.90
CA PHE A 586 -40.02 9.41 18.68
C PHE A 586 -40.08 10.94 18.60
N LEU A 587 -40.46 11.42 17.41
CA LEU A 587 -40.76 12.80 17.11
C LEU A 587 -42.07 12.91 16.33
N VAL A 588 -42.94 13.83 16.73
CA VAL A 588 -44.01 14.34 15.86
C VAL A 588 -43.64 15.76 15.43
N THR A 589 -43.68 16.04 14.13
CA THR A 589 -43.23 17.32 13.58
C THR A 589 -44.00 17.67 12.31
N ILE A 590 -43.96 18.95 11.91
CA ILE A 590 -44.47 19.43 10.62
C ILE A 590 -43.51 19.15 9.45
N GLY A 591 -42.37 18.50 9.71
CA GLY A 591 -41.39 18.10 8.69
C GLY A 591 -40.24 19.09 8.47
N ASP A 592 -39.94 19.97 9.44
CA ASP A 592 -38.76 20.84 9.36
C ASP A 592 -37.45 20.04 9.39
N LEU A 593 -36.65 20.16 8.33
CA LEU A 593 -35.48 19.33 8.11
C LEU A 593 -34.36 19.57 9.12
N GLN A 594 -34.15 20.81 9.53
CA GLN A 594 -33.10 21.15 10.50
C GLN A 594 -33.46 20.65 11.89
N TYR A 595 -34.73 20.80 12.27
CA TYR A 595 -35.25 20.29 13.53
C TYR A 595 -35.21 18.76 13.57
N MET A 596 -35.63 18.08 12.50
CA MET A 596 -35.50 16.62 12.37
C MET A 596 -34.04 16.18 12.49
N ALA A 597 -33.12 16.80 11.75
CA ALA A 597 -31.70 16.47 11.80
C ALA A 597 -31.10 16.69 13.19
N ALA A 598 -31.44 17.79 13.86
CA ALA A 598 -30.98 18.08 15.22
C ALA A 598 -31.43 17.01 16.23
N LYS A 599 -32.68 16.52 16.09
CA LYS A 599 -33.21 15.44 16.92
C LYS A 599 -32.55 14.09 16.59
N ILE A 600 -32.35 13.78 15.32
CA ILE A 600 -31.62 12.57 14.91
C ILE A 600 -30.18 12.57 15.46
N LEU A 601 -29.47 13.70 15.38
CA LEU A 601 -28.12 13.82 15.94
C LEU A 601 -28.08 13.69 17.47
N PHE A 602 -29.14 14.15 18.15
CA PHE A 602 -29.26 13.98 19.59
C PHE A 602 -29.35 12.49 19.94
N GLU A 603 -30.24 11.76 19.29
CA GLU A 603 -30.41 10.31 19.49
C GLU A 603 -29.14 9.52 19.08
N ALA A 604 -28.47 9.94 18.01
CA ALA A 604 -27.26 9.27 17.54
C ALA A 604 -26.03 9.54 18.44
N LYS A 605 -26.10 10.52 19.34
CA LYS A 605 -25.03 10.89 20.26
C LYS A 605 -25.14 10.19 21.62
N SER A 606 -26.37 9.99 22.10
CA SER A 606 -26.72 9.15 23.26
C SER A 606 -26.41 7.70 22.98
#